data_AF-A0A5R9J3Z9-F1
#
_entry.id   AF-A0A5R9J3Z9-F1
#
_cell.length_a   1.000
_cell.length_b   1.000
_cell.length_c   1.000
_cell.angle_alpha   90.00
_cell.angle_beta   90.00
_cell.angle_gamma   90.00
#
_symmetry.space_group_name_H-M   'P 1'
#
loop_
_entity.id
_entity.type
_entity.pdbx_description
1 polymer ?
#
loop_
_entity_poly.entity_id
_entity_poly.type
_entity_poly.pdbx_seq_one_letter_code
_entity_poly.pdbx_strand_id
1 'polypeptide(L)'
;MRIASASPTPSRAAGTESHAGRILAVAGDSSASARSALAASWVRSLNRYGLDPMDQRPPLTLTDCELREARERVEPLLRAAQANLDLLFHAVGGTGCCVLFTDRNGVPVDRRGAEGDNETFHRWGLWPGAVWSEQHEGTNGIGTCLAEERPLTIHRDEHFHSRNIGLSCTVAPIFDHEGKLAAALDVSSCRSDLTGAFVGLIATAVADAARRIEAQNFKQAFPDARIILAPDTDRCTTALLAVDADDLIIGATRAARAAYGITSGRLAKPLPASTILDRLADRPEDFEQAERGLLQRSLARAQGNVSAAAKALHISRATLHRKMNRLGLHPNRRT
;
A
#
# COMPACT_ATOMS: atom_id res chain seq x y z
N MET A 1 -62.07 34.19 40.83
CA MET A 1 -61.01 33.34 41.41
C MET A 1 -60.81 32.16 40.46
N ARG A 2 -59.91 32.29 39.48
CA ARG A 2 -59.64 31.26 38.45
C ARG A 2 -58.42 30.47 38.88
N ILE A 3 -58.57 29.15 38.99
CA ILE A 3 -57.50 28.22 39.36
C ILE A 3 -56.80 27.82 38.04
N ALA A 4 -55.52 28.15 37.93
CA ALA A 4 -54.68 27.82 36.78
C ALA A 4 -54.25 26.35 36.86
N SER A 5 -54.58 25.55 35.85
CA SER A 5 -54.02 24.22 35.63
C SER A 5 -52.64 24.37 34.97
N ALA A 6 -51.58 24.04 35.69
CA ALA A 6 -50.23 23.99 35.14
C ALA A 6 -50.11 22.78 34.20
N SER A 7 -49.81 23.04 32.93
CA SER A 7 -49.40 22.01 31.97
C SER A 7 -48.01 21.47 32.35
N PRO A 8 -47.76 20.15 32.26
CA PRO A 8 -46.45 19.60 32.54
C PRO A 8 -45.46 20.05 31.45
N THR A 9 -44.37 20.68 31.88
CA THR A 9 -43.18 20.91 31.06
C THR A 9 -42.66 19.56 30.54
N PRO A 10 -42.36 19.43 29.24
CA PRO A 10 -41.74 18.22 28.74
C PRO A 10 -40.35 18.09 29.37
N SER A 11 -40.19 17.05 30.16
CA SER A 11 -38.92 16.56 30.68
C SER A 11 -37.91 16.45 29.53
N ARG A 12 -36.76 17.14 29.65
CA ARG A 12 -35.59 16.95 28.79
C ARG A 12 -35.24 15.47 28.81
N ALA A 13 -35.50 14.79 27.69
CA ALA A 13 -34.91 13.48 27.43
C ALA A 13 -33.39 13.58 27.65
N ALA A 14 -32.83 12.66 28.41
CA ALA A 14 -31.39 12.50 28.58
C ALA A 14 -30.76 12.35 27.19
N GLY A 15 -30.02 13.38 26.76
CA GLY A 15 -29.63 13.58 25.37
C GLY A 15 -28.56 12.60 24.92
N THR A 16 -28.78 11.99 23.75
CA THR A 16 -27.72 11.40 22.94
C THR A 16 -26.67 12.48 22.66
N GLU A 17 -25.45 12.26 23.11
CA GLU A 17 -24.33 13.17 22.87
C GLU A 17 -24.13 13.34 21.35
N SER A 18 -24.10 14.59 20.87
CA SER A 18 -23.90 14.87 19.44
C SER A 18 -22.52 14.37 18.98
N HIS A 19 -22.38 13.92 17.73
CA HIS A 19 -21.11 13.46 17.15
C HIS A 19 -19.94 14.45 17.39
N ALA A 20 -20.17 15.73 17.09
CA ALA A 20 -19.19 16.79 17.36
C ALA A 20 -18.85 16.94 18.85
N GLY A 21 -19.83 16.78 19.74
CA GLY A 21 -19.62 16.79 21.19
C GLY A 21 -18.65 15.68 21.63
N ARG A 22 -18.81 14.47 21.10
CA ARG A 22 -17.89 13.35 21.35
C ARG A 22 -16.47 13.67 20.87
N ILE A 23 -16.31 14.21 19.65
CA ILE A 23 -15.00 14.59 19.11
C ILE A 23 -14.33 15.63 20.01
N LEU A 24 -15.05 16.68 20.40
CA LEU A 24 -14.55 17.74 21.28
C LEU A 24 -14.18 17.19 22.67
N ALA A 25 -14.97 16.29 23.22
CA ALA A 25 -14.68 15.66 24.51
C ALA A 25 -13.39 14.83 24.46
N VAL A 26 -13.19 14.04 23.40
CA VAL A 26 -11.96 13.25 23.21
C VAL A 26 -10.76 14.16 22.97
N ALA A 27 -10.91 15.23 22.19
CA ALA A 27 -9.81 16.15 21.90
C ALA A 27 -9.43 17.05 23.09
N GLY A 28 -10.38 17.33 23.99
CA GLY A 28 -10.15 18.04 25.24
C GLY A 28 -9.43 17.21 26.30
N ASP A 29 -9.36 15.89 26.14
CA ASP A 29 -8.57 15.01 27.01
C ASP A 29 -7.13 14.89 26.47
N SER A 30 -6.20 15.55 27.14
CA SER A 30 -4.77 15.57 26.81
C SER A 30 -4.12 14.18 26.72
N SER A 31 -4.72 13.15 27.33
CA SER A 31 -4.22 11.77 27.28
C SER A 31 -4.77 10.96 26.11
N ALA A 32 -5.84 11.42 25.45
CA ALA A 32 -6.55 10.64 24.45
C ALA A 32 -5.74 10.39 23.18
N SER A 33 -4.96 11.38 22.72
CA SER A 33 -4.09 11.26 21.54
C SER A 33 -3.05 10.14 21.68
N ALA A 34 -2.56 9.87 22.90
CA ALA A 34 -1.62 8.80 23.17
C ALA A 34 -2.28 7.40 23.21
N ARG A 35 -3.61 7.33 23.36
CA ARG A 35 -4.35 6.07 23.53
C ARG A 35 -4.79 5.43 22.22
N SER A 36 -4.95 6.20 21.14
CA SER A 36 -5.33 5.68 19.83
C SER A 36 -4.98 6.64 18.70
N ALA A 37 -4.61 6.10 17.53
CA ALA A 37 -4.38 6.88 16.32
C ALA A 37 -5.63 7.63 15.84
N LEU A 38 -6.83 7.08 16.10
CA LEU A 38 -8.08 7.76 15.79
C LEU A 38 -8.21 9.06 16.59
N ALA A 39 -8.00 8.98 17.91
CA ALA A 39 -8.02 10.15 18.78
C ALA A 39 -6.90 11.14 18.42
N ALA A 40 -5.71 10.65 18.05
CA ALA A 40 -4.64 11.50 17.55
C ALA A 40 -5.05 12.26 16.28
N SER A 41 -5.74 11.61 15.33
CA SER A 41 -6.24 12.25 14.11
C SER A 41 -7.34 13.27 14.39
N TRP A 42 -8.28 13.00 15.30
CA TRP A 42 -9.28 14.00 15.73
C TRP A 42 -8.63 15.23 16.37
N VAL A 43 -7.63 15.01 17.23
CA VAL A 43 -6.86 16.10 17.85
C VAL A 43 -6.11 16.91 16.81
N ARG A 44 -5.47 16.29 15.81
CA ARG A 44 -4.83 17.01 14.70
C ARG A 44 -5.86 17.82 13.90
N SER A 45 -7.00 17.22 13.58
CA SER A 45 -8.07 17.85 12.81
C SER A 45 -8.58 19.13 13.47
N LEU A 46 -8.81 19.11 14.78
CA LEU A 46 -9.20 20.29 15.56
C LEU A 46 -8.05 21.27 15.73
N ASN A 47 -6.95 20.83 16.35
CA ASN A 47 -5.96 21.76 16.92
C ASN A 47 -4.94 22.24 15.89
N ARG A 48 -4.58 21.38 14.92
CA ARG A 48 -3.58 21.71 13.90
C ARG A 48 -4.21 22.28 12.63
N TYR A 49 -5.33 21.71 12.20
CA TYR A 49 -6.00 22.13 10.95
C TYR A 49 -7.15 23.12 11.18
N GLY A 50 -7.63 23.29 12.42
CA GLY A 50 -8.66 24.27 12.75
C GLY A 50 -10.03 23.91 12.17
N LEU A 51 -10.29 22.62 11.96
CA LEU A 51 -11.53 22.16 11.33
C LEU A 51 -12.68 22.08 12.35
N ASP A 52 -13.90 22.37 11.87
CA ASP A 52 -15.12 22.22 12.63
C ASP A 52 -15.83 20.89 12.26
N PRO A 53 -16.03 19.95 13.21
CA PRO A 53 -16.78 18.72 12.98
C PRO A 53 -18.21 18.92 12.45
N MET A 54 -18.79 20.10 12.67
CA MET A 54 -20.13 20.46 12.22
C MET A 54 -20.18 21.08 10.83
N ASP A 55 -19.04 21.38 10.21
CA ASP A 55 -18.99 21.93 8.85
C ASP A 55 -19.73 21.02 7.85
N GLN A 56 -20.59 21.63 7.04
CA GLN A 56 -21.43 20.95 6.04
C GLN A 56 -20.99 21.27 4.61
N ARG A 57 -19.94 22.05 4.41
CA ARG A 57 -19.42 22.34 3.07
C ARG A 57 -18.96 21.04 2.39
N PRO A 58 -19.23 20.87 1.09
CA PRO A 58 -18.73 19.71 0.36
C PRO A 58 -17.19 19.78 0.26
N PRO A 59 -16.52 18.64 0.01
CA PRO A 59 -15.07 18.63 -0.23
C PRO A 59 -14.66 19.59 -1.34
N LEU A 60 -13.50 20.23 -1.15
CA LEU A 60 -12.86 21.01 -2.21
C LEU A 60 -12.68 20.10 -3.44
N THR A 61 -13.05 20.59 -4.62
CA THR A 61 -12.87 19.86 -5.88
C THR A 61 -11.90 20.62 -6.75
N LEU A 62 -10.88 19.93 -7.25
CA LEU A 62 -9.90 20.47 -8.18
C LEU A 62 -10.56 20.87 -9.51
N THR A 63 -9.98 21.87 -10.17
CA THR A 63 -10.26 22.14 -11.57
C THR A 63 -9.78 21.00 -12.48
N ASP A 64 -10.28 20.93 -13.71
CA ASP A 64 -9.86 19.92 -14.68
C ASP A 64 -8.35 19.95 -14.96
N CYS A 65 -7.74 21.15 -14.95
CA CYS A 65 -6.30 21.30 -15.15
C CYS A 65 -5.51 20.70 -13.98
N GLU A 66 -5.89 21.03 -12.75
CA GLU A 66 -5.25 20.51 -11.54
C GLU A 66 -5.45 18.99 -11.39
N LEU A 67 -6.63 18.47 -11.76
CA LEU A 67 -6.88 17.03 -11.76
C LEU A 67 -6.03 16.30 -12.81
N ARG A 68 -5.86 16.89 -14.00
CA ARG A 68 -4.97 16.34 -15.02
C ARG A 68 -3.52 16.30 -14.53
N GLU A 69 -3.04 17.37 -13.93
CA GLU A 69 -1.70 17.40 -13.31
C GLU A 69 -1.57 16.37 -12.18
N ALA A 70 -2.63 16.16 -11.38
CA ALA A 70 -2.64 15.12 -10.35
C ALA A 70 -2.53 13.71 -10.93
N ARG A 71 -3.28 13.41 -12.00
CA ARG A 71 -3.16 12.16 -12.75
C ARG A 71 -1.75 11.97 -13.31
N GLU A 72 -1.21 12.98 -13.98
CA GLU A 72 0.12 12.93 -14.61
C GLU A 72 1.23 12.59 -13.61
N ARG A 73 1.17 13.12 -12.37
CA ARG A 73 2.16 12.84 -11.31
C ARG A 73 2.22 11.37 -10.91
N VAL A 74 1.12 10.64 -10.97
CA VAL A 74 1.02 9.23 -10.54
C VAL A 74 0.80 8.26 -11.70
N GLU A 75 0.86 8.75 -12.92
CA GLU A 75 0.49 8.03 -14.14
C GLU A 75 1.22 6.68 -14.31
N PRO A 76 2.55 6.54 -14.10
CA PRO A 76 3.21 5.23 -14.17
C PRO A 76 2.65 4.21 -13.18
N LEU A 77 2.42 4.64 -11.93
CA LEU A 77 1.86 3.80 -10.87
C LEU A 77 0.39 3.46 -11.13
N LEU A 78 -0.39 4.44 -11.61
CA LEU A 78 -1.79 4.24 -11.96
C LEU A 78 -1.94 3.23 -13.10
N ARG A 79 -1.05 3.26 -14.10
CA ARG A 79 -0.98 2.23 -15.15
C ARG A 79 -0.66 0.84 -14.60
N ALA A 80 0.29 0.74 -13.65
CA ALA A 80 0.58 -0.52 -12.95
C ALA A 80 -0.62 -1.02 -12.13
N ALA A 81 -1.51 -0.11 -11.70
CA ALA A 81 -2.61 -0.42 -10.81
C ALA A 81 -3.89 -0.93 -11.51
N GLN A 82 -4.13 -0.56 -12.77
CA GLN A 82 -5.42 -0.75 -13.46
C GLN A 82 -6.02 -2.15 -13.27
N ALA A 83 -5.28 -3.21 -13.57
CA ALA A 83 -5.78 -4.58 -13.45
C ALA A 83 -6.18 -4.96 -12.01
N ASN A 84 -5.46 -4.45 -11.00
CA ASN A 84 -5.78 -4.71 -9.60
C ASN A 84 -6.97 -3.87 -9.12
N LEU A 85 -7.18 -2.67 -9.67
CA LEU A 85 -8.38 -1.87 -9.41
C LEU A 85 -9.63 -2.57 -9.92
N ASP A 86 -9.55 -3.14 -11.13
CA ASP A 86 -10.66 -3.89 -11.74
C ASP A 86 -10.96 -5.18 -10.95
N LEU A 87 -9.93 -5.94 -10.55
CA LEU A 87 -10.09 -7.14 -9.74
C LEU A 87 -10.66 -6.84 -8.35
N LEU A 88 -10.19 -5.79 -7.70
CA LEU A 88 -10.72 -5.37 -6.40
C LEU A 88 -12.18 -4.96 -6.52
N PHE A 89 -12.52 -4.15 -7.54
CA PHE A 89 -13.91 -3.76 -7.77
C PHE A 89 -14.79 -4.96 -8.10
N HIS A 90 -14.31 -5.95 -8.84
CA HIS A 90 -15.06 -7.18 -9.06
C HIS A 90 -15.39 -7.91 -7.75
N ALA A 91 -14.48 -7.90 -6.78
CA ALA A 91 -14.68 -8.53 -5.48
C ALA A 91 -15.64 -7.77 -4.56
N VAL A 92 -15.67 -6.43 -4.60
CA VAL A 92 -16.43 -5.60 -3.64
C VAL A 92 -17.58 -4.80 -4.25
N GLY A 93 -17.66 -4.67 -5.57
CA GLY A 93 -18.63 -3.80 -6.24
C GLY A 93 -20.08 -4.27 -6.05
N GLY A 94 -20.32 -5.58 -6.02
CA GLY A 94 -21.64 -6.17 -5.78
C GLY A 94 -22.25 -5.83 -4.41
N THR A 95 -21.42 -5.38 -3.45
CA THR A 95 -21.87 -4.98 -2.11
C THR A 95 -22.13 -3.48 -1.99
N GLY A 96 -22.12 -2.73 -3.10
CA GLY A 96 -22.33 -1.27 -3.10
C GLY A 96 -21.12 -0.49 -2.58
N CYS A 97 -19.93 -0.98 -2.88
CA CYS A 97 -18.69 -0.27 -2.62
C CYS A 97 -18.16 0.38 -3.91
N CYS A 98 -17.47 1.51 -3.78
CA CYS A 98 -16.62 2.04 -4.83
C CYS A 98 -15.15 1.85 -4.48
N VAL A 99 -14.30 1.73 -5.50
CA VAL A 99 -12.85 1.73 -5.37
C VAL A 99 -12.32 3.06 -5.88
N LEU A 100 -11.47 3.71 -5.10
CA LEU A 100 -10.78 4.95 -5.47
C LEU A 100 -9.27 4.73 -5.41
N PHE A 101 -8.57 5.16 -6.46
CA PHE A 101 -7.12 5.29 -6.44
C PHE A 101 -6.77 6.76 -6.34
N THR A 102 -5.98 7.14 -5.33
CA THR A 102 -5.65 8.55 -5.06
C THR A 102 -4.19 8.84 -5.29
N ASP A 103 -3.85 10.10 -5.57
CA ASP A 103 -2.48 10.57 -5.42
C ASP A 103 -2.07 10.72 -3.94
N ARG A 104 -0.79 11.01 -3.68
CA ARG A 104 -0.25 11.22 -2.33
C ARG A 104 -0.83 12.43 -1.58
N ASN A 105 -1.54 13.33 -2.27
CA ASN A 105 -2.17 14.50 -1.67
C ASN A 105 -3.63 14.22 -1.28
N GLY A 106 -4.09 12.97 -1.40
CA GLY A 106 -5.44 12.56 -1.06
C GLY A 106 -6.47 12.94 -2.10
N VAL A 107 -6.07 13.09 -3.37
CA VAL A 107 -6.99 13.37 -4.47
C VAL A 107 -7.26 12.08 -5.24
N PRO A 108 -8.49 11.56 -5.29
CA PRO A 108 -8.84 10.46 -6.19
C PRO A 108 -8.56 10.89 -7.63
N VAL A 109 -7.78 10.07 -8.33
CA VAL A 109 -7.43 10.27 -9.74
C VAL A 109 -8.02 9.19 -10.63
N ASP A 110 -8.50 8.08 -10.06
CA ASP A 110 -9.22 7.03 -10.78
C ASP A 110 -10.27 6.37 -9.89
N ARG A 111 -11.34 5.85 -10.49
CA ARG A 111 -12.50 5.30 -9.77
C ARG A 111 -13.07 4.07 -10.47
N ARG A 112 -13.59 3.14 -9.66
CA ARG A 112 -14.56 2.10 -10.08
C ARG A 112 -15.78 2.14 -9.17
N GLY A 113 -16.97 2.11 -9.75
CA GLY A 113 -18.23 2.16 -9.00
C GLY A 113 -19.40 1.72 -9.88
N ALA A 114 -20.45 1.20 -9.26
CA ALA A 114 -21.67 0.84 -9.97
C ALA A 114 -22.44 2.11 -10.37
N GLU A 115 -23.02 2.11 -11.58
CA GLU A 115 -23.75 3.28 -12.10
C GLU A 115 -24.91 3.71 -11.19
N GLY A 116 -25.62 2.76 -10.60
CA GLY A 116 -26.74 3.01 -9.69
C GLY A 116 -26.36 3.79 -8.43
N ASP A 117 -25.09 3.80 -8.04
CA ASP A 117 -24.60 4.50 -6.84
C ASP A 117 -23.89 5.82 -7.19
N ASN A 118 -23.72 6.16 -8.48
CA ASN A 118 -22.92 7.31 -8.92
C ASN A 118 -23.43 8.65 -8.36
N GLU A 119 -24.74 8.88 -8.33
CA GLU A 119 -25.30 10.14 -7.80
C GLU A 119 -24.95 10.32 -6.32
N THR A 120 -25.12 9.26 -5.53
CA THR A 120 -24.78 9.25 -4.10
C THR A 120 -23.29 9.50 -3.89
N PHE A 121 -22.43 8.78 -4.60
CA PHE A 121 -20.99 8.93 -4.49
C PHE A 121 -20.50 10.32 -4.94
N HIS A 122 -21.08 10.87 -6.00
CA HIS A 122 -20.77 12.22 -6.47
C HIS A 122 -21.16 13.27 -5.43
N ARG A 123 -22.37 13.18 -4.86
CA ARG A 123 -22.83 14.08 -3.79
C ARG A 123 -21.95 14.01 -2.55
N TRP A 124 -21.40 12.84 -2.25
CA TRP A 124 -20.51 12.61 -1.12
C TRP A 124 -19.04 12.95 -1.40
N GLY A 125 -18.69 13.38 -2.61
CA GLY A 125 -17.32 13.71 -2.99
C GLY A 125 -16.42 12.50 -3.23
N LEU A 126 -16.97 11.28 -3.35
CA LEU A 126 -16.23 10.07 -3.73
C LEU A 126 -16.07 9.99 -5.25
N TRP A 127 -15.46 11.03 -5.81
CA TRP A 127 -15.30 11.26 -7.24
C TRP A 127 -13.91 11.81 -7.56
N PRO A 128 -13.34 11.53 -8.75
CA PRO A 128 -12.06 12.11 -9.15
C PRO A 128 -12.03 13.64 -9.01
N GLY A 129 -10.96 14.16 -8.40
CA GLY A 129 -10.75 15.60 -8.17
C GLY A 129 -11.17 16.11 -6.78
N ALA A 130 -11.93 15.36 -5.99
CA ALA A 130 -12.25 15.76 -4.62
C ALA A 130 -11.04 15.63 -3.69
N VAL A 131 -10.76 16.64 -2.88
CA VAL A 131 -9.60 16.66 -1.97
C VAL A 131 -9.97 16.03 -0.63
N TRP A 132 -9.41 14.86 -0.34
CA TRP A 132 -9.64 14.09 0.89
C TRP A 132 -8.46 14.08 1.86
N SER A 133 -7.49 14.98 1.69
CA SER A 133 -6.40 15.09 2.68
C SER A 133 -6.96 15.41 4.06
N GLU A 134 -6.30 14.89 5.11
CA GLU A 134 -6.75 15.10 6.50
C GLU A 134 -6.77 16.59 6.87
N GLN A 135 -5.95 17.40 6.22
CA GLN A 135 -5.93 18.85 6.38
C GLN A 135 -7.25 19.53 5.95
N HIS A 136 -7.97 18.97 4.98
CA HIS A 136 -9.19 19.58 4.44
C HIS A 136 -10.46 18.90 4.97
N GLU A 137 -10.45 17.57 5.12
CA GLU A 137 -11.64 16.78 5.49
C GLU A 137 -11.56 16.19 6.90
N GLY A 138 -10.51 16.51 7.66
CA GLY A 138 -10.24 15.92 8.96
C GLY A 138 -10.03 14.41 8.87
N THR A 139 -10.22 13.71 9.99
CA THR A 139 -10.18 12.25 10.03
C THR A 139 -11.14 11.63 9.02
N ASN A 140 -10.57 10.96 8.03
CA ASN A 140 -11.26 10.25 6.96
C ASN A 140 -10.35 9.11 6.46
N GLY A 141 -10.90 8.17 5.69
CA GLY A 141 -10.13 7.01 5.22
C GLY A 141 -8.84 7.39 4.47
N ILE A 142 -8.96 8.21 3.42
CA ILE A 142 -7.86 8.54 2.50
C ILE A 142 -6.81 9.39 3.21
N GLY A 143 -7.22 10.53 3.76
CA GLY A 143 -6.31 11.49 4.39
C GLY A 143 -5.58 10.92 5.59
N THR A 144 -6.29 10.20 6.47
CA THR A 144 -5.69 9.60 7.65
C THR A 144 -4.78 8.43 7.29
N CYS A 145 -5.13 7.63 6.28
CA CYS A 145 -4.24 6.57 5.79
C CYS A 145 -2.90 7.13 5.27
N LEU A 146 -2.95 8.24 4.54
CA LEU A 146 -1.76 8.93 4.05
C LEU A 146 -0.93 9.53 5.20
N ALA A 147 -1.58 10.13 6.20
CA ALA A 147 -0.90 10.70 7.37
C ALA A 147 -0.25 9.65 8.28
N GLU A 148 -0.88 8.48 8.41
CA GLU A 148 -0.41 7.38 9.27
C GLU A 148 0.51 6.39 8.55
N GLU A 149 0.62 6.47 7.21
CA GLU A 149 1.38 5.54 6.35
C GLU A 149 1.07 4.05 6.62
N ARG A 150 -0.17 3.72 6.98
CA ARG A 150 -0.60 2.35 7.30
C ARG A 150 -2.05 2.06 6.89
N PRO A 151 -2.37 0.80 6.55
CA PRO A 151 -3.75 0.43 6.30
C PRO A 151 -4.65 0.69 7.50
N LEU A 152 -5.84 1.20 7.25
CA LEU A 152 -6.82 1.47 8.30
C LEU A 152 -8.26 1.41 7.77
N THR A 153 -9.21 1.42 8.70
CA THR A 153 -10.61 1.64 8.40
C THR A 153 -11.09 2.79 9.27
N ILE A 154 -11.83 3.73 8.66
CA ILE A 154 -12.60 4.76 9.35
C ILE A 154 -14.07 4.41 9.14
N HIS A 155 -14.73 3.98 10.21
CA HIS A 155 -16.10 3.51 10.19
C HIS A 155 -17.03 4.56 10.79
N ARG A 156 -17.97 5.08 9.99
CA ARG A 156 -19.10 5.91 10.44
C ARG A 156 -18.68 7.09 11.30
N ASP A 157 -19.06 7.08 12.57
CA ASP A 157 -18.78 8.06 13.63
C ASP A 157 -17.30 8.13 14.04
N GLU A 158 -16.42 7.40 13.35
CA GLU A 158 -14.98 7.63 13.37
C GLU A 158 -14.57 8.80 12.46
N HIS A 159 -15.37 9.13 11.44
CA HIS A 159 -15.11 10.29 10.59
C HIS A 159 -15.18 11.58 11.41
N PHE A 160 -14.33 12.55 11.06
CA PHE A 160 -14.30 13.83 11.74
C PHE A 160 -15.57 14.66 11.48
N HIS A 161 -15.91 14.87 10.22
CA HIS A 161 -17.10 15.64 9.89
C HIS A 161 -18.39 14.84 10.02
N SER A 162 -19.39 15.45 10.66
CA SER A 162 -20.72 14.86 10.87
C SER A 162 -21.41 14.48 9.56
N ARG A 163 -21.12 15.19 8.45
CA ARG A 163 -21.67 14.88 7.11
C ARG A 163 -21.16 13.54 6.53
N ASN A 164 -20.00 13.07 7.01
CA ASN A 164 -19.32 11.88 6.50
C ASN A 164 -19.64 10.61 7.32
N ILE A 165 -20.43 10.68 8.40
CA ILE A 165 -20.68 9.51 9.27
C ILE A 165 -21.55 8.42 8.62
N GLY A 166 -22.12 8.69 7.44
CA GLY A 166 -22.76 7.68 6.59
C GLY A 166 -21.76 6.79 5.83
N LEU A 167 -20.47 7.12 5.86
CA LEU A 167 -19.41 6.42 5.14
C LEU A 167 -18.73 5.37 6.01
N SER A 168 -18.23 4.35 5.34
CA SER A 168 -17.19 3.48 5.87
C SER A 168 -16.10 3.33 4.82
N CYS A 169 -14.89 3.73 5.18
CA CYS A 169 -13.75 3.77 4.27
C CYS A 169 -12.68 2.83 4.77
N THR A 170 -12.22 1.93 3.92
CA THR A 170 -11.11 1.02 4.20
C THR A 170 -10.01 1.30 3.19
N VAL A 171 -8.85 1.70 3.70
CA VAL A 171 -7.78 2.28 2.87
C VAL A 171 -6.46 1.62 3.17
N ALA A 172 -5.64 1.41 2.12
CA ALA A 172 -4.24 1.03 2.24
C ALA A 172 -3.35 2.03 1.50
N PRO A 173 -2.19 2.41 2.09
CA PRO A 173 -1.20 3.23 1.41
C PRO A 173 -0.53 2.41 0.30
N ILE A 174 -0.07 3.10 -0.74
CA ILE A 174 0.73 2.52 -1.81
C ILE A 174 2.07 3.25 -1.87
N PHE A 175 3.15 2.48 -1.80
CA PHE A 175 4.52 2.97 -1.91
C PHE A 175 5.09 2.73 -3.31
N ASP A 176 5.91 3.67 -3.79
CA ASP A 176 6.61 3.52 -5.06
C ASP A 176 7.79 2.52 -4.97
N HIS A 177 8.48 2.32 -6.10
CA HIS A 177 9.63 1.43 -6.19
C HIS A 177 10.85 1.92 -5.36
N GLU A 178 10.86 3.17 -4.91
CA GLU A 178 11.85 3.72 -3.99
C GLU A 178 11.44 3.57 -2.51
N GLY A 179 10.23 3.09 -2.24
CA GLY A 179 9.66 2.92 -0.91
C GLY A 179 9.07 4.19 -0.30
N LYS A 180 8.81 5.21 -1.12
CA LYS A 180 8.17 6.47 -0.71
C LYS A 180 6.66 6.38 -0.90
N LEU A 181 5.89 7.06 -0.04
CA LEU A 181 4.43 7.11 -0.16
C LEU A 181 4.04 7.82 -1.45
N ALA A 182 3.29 7.13 -2.31
CA ALA A 182 2.97 7.61 -3.65
C ALA A 182 1.46 7.78 -3.89
N ALA A 183 0.63 6.97 -3.24
CA ALA A 183 -0.80 6.91 -3.45
C ALA A 183 -1.52 6.26 -2.26
N ALA A 184 -2.85 6.24 -2.30
CA ALA A 184 -3.67 5.39 -1.46
C ALA A 184 -4.73 4.67 -2.31
N LEU A 185 -5.12 3.48 -1.85
CA LEU A 185 -6.20 2.69 -2.40
C LEU A 185 -7.33 2.64 -1.38
N ASP A 186 -8.47 3.22 -1.73
CA ASP A 186 -9.65 3.30 -0.89
C ASP A 186 -10.79 2.43 -1.42
N VAL A 187 -11.45 1.74 -0.51
CA VAL A 187 -12.77 1.15 -0.73
C VAL A 187 -13.75 1.81 0.22
N SER A 188 -14.68 2.56 -0.35
CA SER A 188 -15.72 3.26 0.38
C SER A 188 -17.08 2.65 0.11
N SER A 189 -17.92 2.60 1.14
CA SER A 189 -19.32 2.21 1.00
C SER A 189 -20.27 3.20 1.63
N CYS A 190 -21.45 3.30 1.02
CA CYS A 190 -22.58 4.09 1.49
C CYS A 190 -23.70 3.26 2.12
N ARG A 191 -23.49 1.95 2.35
CA ARG A 191 -24.52 1.07 2.89
C ARG A 191 -24.42 0.92 4.41
N SER A 192 -25.57 0.97 5.07
CA SER A 192 -25.69 0.87 6.53
C SER A 192 -25.68 -0.57 7.07
N ASP A 193 -25.68 -1.58 6.20
CA ASP A 193 -25.77 -3.02 6.54
C ASP A 193 -24.42 -3.76 6.48
N LEU A 194 -23.32 -3.04 6.24
CA LEU A 194 -21.97 -3.61 6.29
C LEU A 194 -21.66 -4.17 7.68
N THR A 195 -21.60 -5.51 7.76
CA THR A 195 -21.23 -6.21 8.99
C THR A 195 -19.72 -6.12 9.23
N GLY A 196 -19.28 -6.24 10.49
CA GLY A 196 -17.85 -6.21 10.83
C GLY A 196 -17.02 -7.30 10.13
N ALA A 197 -17.62 -8.46 9.84
CA ALA A 197 -16.96 -9.53 9.07
C ALA A 197 -16.68 -9.09 7.62
N PHE A 198 -17.63 -8.39 6.98
CA PHE A 198 -17.41 -7.83 5.64
C PHE A 198 -16.34 -6.73 5.65
N VAL A 199 -16.32 -5.86 6.67
CA VAL A 199 -15.27 -4.84 6.81
C VAL A 199 -13.88 -5.48 6.90
N GLY A 200 -13.73 -6.57 7.66
CA GLY A 200 -12.46 -7.32 7.74
C GLY A 200 -12.03 -7.96 6.41
N LEU A 201 -12.99 -8.48 5.63
CA LEU A 201 -12.72 -9.02 4.30
C LEU A 201 -12.31 -7.93 3.31
N ILE A 202 -12.99 -6.78 3.33
CA ILE A 202 -12.62 -5.61 2.51
C ILE A 202 -11.22 -5.14 2.89
N ALA A 203 -10.90 -5.03 4.19
CA ALA A 203 -9.56 -4.65 4.65
C ALA A 203 -8.47 -5.58 4.14
N THR A 204 -8.73 -6.89 4.16
CA THR A 204 -7.81 -7.89 3.61
C THR A 204 -7.64 -7.71 2.09
N ALA A 205 -8.74 -7.52 1.37
CA ALA A 205 -8.73 -7.34 -0.09
C ALA A 205 -8.02 -6.05 -0.52
N VAL A 206 -8.26 -4.93 0.17
CA VAL A 206 -7.60 -3.64 -0.09
C VAL A 206 -6.10 -3.73 0.18
N ALA A 207 -5.70 -4.31 1.31
CA ALA A 207 -4.29 -4.49 1.62
C ALA A 207 -3.58 -5.42 0.62
N ASP A 208 -4.26 -6.47 0.13
CA ASP A 208 -3.71 -7.36 -0.88
C ASP A 208 -3.57 -6.68 -2.25
N ALA A 209 -4.60 -5.95 -2.67
CA ALA A 209 -4.57 -5.18 -3.91
C ALA A 209 -3.45 -4.14 -3.89
N ALA A 210 -3.29 -3.38 -2.79
CA ALA A 210 -2.19 -2.44 -2.63
C ALA A 210 -0.82 -3.12 -2.79
N ARG A 211 -0.58 -4.25 -2.12
CA ARG A 211 0.68 -5.02 -2.26
C ARG A 211 0.92 -5.49 -3.70
N ARG A 212 -0.12 -5.94 -4.40
CA ARG A 212 0.00 -6.36 -5.81
C ARG A 212 0.34 -5.19 -6.72
N ILE A 213 -0.24 -4.02 -6.48
CA ILE A 213 0.06 -2.78 -7.20
C ILE A 213 1.54 -2.42 -6.98
N GLU A 214 2.02 -2.42 -5.74
CA GLU A 214 3.42 -2.16 -5.41
C GLU A 214 4.36 -3.15 -6.09
N ALA A 215 4.05 -4.44 -6.04
CA ALA A 215 4.83 -5.48 -6.69
C ALA A 215 4.88 -5.31 -8.21
N GLN A 216 3.77 -4.93 -8.84
CA GLN A 216 3.70 -4.68 -10.27
C GLN A 216 4.50 -3.44 -10.66
N ASN A 217 4.35 -2.34 -9.91
CA ASN A 217 5.11 -1.11 -10.10
C ASN A 217 6.62 -1.36 -9.94
N PHE A 218 7.01 -2.14 -8.94
CA PHE A 218 8.41 -2.50 -8.70
C PHE A 218 9.02 -3.29 -9.87
N LYS A 219 8.30 -4.27 -10.41
CA LYS A 219 8.74 -5.04 -11.60
C LYS A 219 8.90 -4.13 -12.83
N GLN A 220 7.99 -3.18 -13.02
CA GLN A 220 8.06 -2.24 -14.15
C GLN A 220 9.21 -1.23 -14.01
N ALA A 221 9.57 -0.85 -12.79
CA ALA A 221 10.70 0.05 -12.54
C ALA A 221 12.06 -0.63 -12.78
N PHE A 222 12.14 -1.96 -12.70
CA PHE A 222 13.36 -2.74 -12.87
C PHE A 222 13.18 -3.87 -13.90
N PRO A 223 12.90 -3.56 -15.18
CA PRO A 223 12.51 -4.54 -16.19
C PRO A 223 13.60 -5.57 -16.51
N ASP A 224 14.88 -5.17 -16.42
CA ASP A 224 16.03 -6.01 -16.73
C ASP A 224 16.61 -6.72 -15.49
N ALA A 225 16.06 -6.44 -14.30
CA ALA A 225 16.54 -7.02 -13.06
C ALA A 225 15.87 -8.37 -12.77
N ARG A 226 16.59 -9.25 -12.08
CA ARG A 226 15.99 -10.41 -11.44
C ARG A 226 15.25 -9.94 -10.19
N ILE A 227 13.94 -10.21 -10.14
CA ILE A 227 13.12 -9.88 -8.98
C ILE A 227 13.09 -11.07 -8.04
N ILE A 228 13.66 -10.89 -6.85
CA ILE A 228 13.76 -11.91 -5.80
C ILE A 228 12.73 -11.59 -4.72
N LEU A 229 11.91 -12.58 -4.38
CA LEU A 229 11.11 -12.55 -3.16
C LEU A 229 12.05 -12.84 -1.98
N ALA A 230 12.27 -11.84 -1.15
CA ALA A 230 13.15 -11.95 0.00
C ALA A 230 12.47 -12.73 1.13
N PRO A 231 13.19 -13.62 1.83
CA PRO A 231 12.62 -14.51 2.83
C PRO A 231 12.04 -13.74 4.02
N ASP A 232 10.77 -14.00 4.26
CA ASP A 232 9.90 -13.22 5.12
C ASP A 232 10.29 -13.32 6.61
N THR A 233 10.37 -12.19 7.31
CA THR A 233 10.40 -12.16 8.78
C THR A 233 9.01 -12.01 9.39
N ASP A 234 8.01 -11.53 8.63
CA ASP A 234 6.63 -11.31 9.08
C ASP A 234 5.63 -11.57 7.93
N ARG A 235 4.93 -12.72 8.04
CA ARG A 235 4.06 -13.44 7.06
C ARG A 235 3.04 -12.67 6.20
N CYS A 236 3.02 -11.33 6.23
CA CYS A 236 2.01 -10.48 5.61
C CYS A 236 2.55 -9.42 4.63
N THR A 237 3.86 -9.36 4.35
CA THR A 237 4.42 -8.34 3.44
C THR A 237 5.24 -8.94 2.30
N THR A 238 4.97 -8.52 1.06
CA THR A 238 5.75 -8.96 -0.10
C THR A 238 7.05 -8.15 -0.19
N ALA A 239 8.10 -8.65 0.45
CA ALA A 239 9.43 -8.05 0.36
C ALA A 239 10.13 -8.46 -0.95
N LEU A 240 10.21 -7.53 -1.91
CA LEU A 240 10.92 -7.74 -3.18
C LEU A 240 12.25 -6.99 -3.25
N LEU A 241 13.25 -7.65 -3.82
CA LEU A 241 14.55 -7.11 -4.19
C LEU A 241 14.73 -7.18 -5.72
N ALA A 242 15.30 -6.13 -6.31
CA ALA A 242 15.73 -6.13 -7.70
C ALA A 242 17.25 -6.31 -7.75
N VAL A 243 17.70 -7.38 -8.40
CA VAL A 243 19.11 -7.76 -8.50
C VAL A 243 19.57 -7.73 -9.95
N ASP A 244 20.67 -7.04 -10.22
CA ASP A 244 21.23 -6.93 -11.56
C ASP A 244 21.99 -8.21 -12.00
N ALA A 245 22.68 -8.09 -13.15
CA ALA A 245 23.45 -9.18 -13.74
C ALA A 245 24.71 -9.54 -12.94
N ASP A 246 25.23 -8.61 -12.14
CA ASP A 246 26.44 -8.75 -11.33
C ASP A 246 26.11 -9.17 -9.88
N ASP A 247 24.86 -9.56 -9.63
CA ASP A 247 24.34 -9.99 -8.34
C ASP A 247 24.29 -8.86 -7.28
N LEU A 248 24.20 -7.60 -7.74
CA LEU A 248 24.03 -6.45 -6.87
C LEU A 248 22.55 -6.07 -6.75
N ILE A 249 22.13 -5.74 -5.53
CA ILE A 249 20.81 -5.19 -5.24
C ILE A 249 20.78 -3.74 -5.71
N ILE A 250 19.95 -3.47 -6.71
CA ILE A 250 19.73 -2.13 -7.27
C ILE A 250 18.36 -1.53 -6.89
N GLY A 251 17.49 -2.33 -6.28
CA GLY A 251 16.18 -1.88 -5.83
C GLY A 251 15.63 -2.75 -4.69
N ALA A 252 14.79 -2.14 -3.86
CA ALA A 252 14.08 -2.83 -2.79
C ALA A 252 12.74 -2.14 -2.53
N THR A 253 11.67 -2.92 -2.42
CA THR A 253 10.35 -2.46 -1.95
C THR A 253 10.42 -1.92 -0.52
N ARG A 254 9.43 -1.12 -0.08
CA ARG A 254 9.38 -0.61 1.31
C ARG A 254 9.47 -1.72 2.35
N ALA A 255 8.74 -2.83 2.14
CA ALA A 255 8.79 -3.99 3.02
C ALA A 255 10.21 -4.58 3.13
N ALA A 256 10.90 -4.79 2.00
CA ALA A 256 12.28 -5.27 2.00
C ALA A 256 13.25 -4.28 2.66
N ARG A 257 13.04 -2.97 2.45
CA ARG A 257 13.85 -1.92 3.10
C ARG A 257 13.73 -1.95 4.61
N ALA A 258 12.51 -2.07 5.12
CA ALA A 258 12.23 -2.19 6.55
C ALA A 258 12.83 -3.48 7.13
N ALA A 259 12.60 -4.63 6.49
CA ALA A 259 13.04 -5.94 6.99
C ALA A 259 14.57 -6.08 7.06
N TYR A 260 15.31 -5.53 6.08
CA TYR A 260 16.76 -5.75 5.96
C TYR A 260 17.62 -4.51 6.23
N GLY A 261 17.00 -3.40 6.65
CA GLY A 261 17.70 -2.14 6.87
C GLY A 261 18.36 -1.61 5.59
N ILE A 262 17.65 -1.66 4.47
CA ILE A 262 18.13 -1.15 3.18
C ILE A 262 17.70 0.32 3.05
N THR A 263 18.63 1.22 3.35
CA THR A 263 18.42 2.66 3.16
C THR A 263 18.78 3.08 1.73
N SER A 264 18.29 4.24 1.28
CA SER A 264 18.68 4.78 -0.03
C SER A 264 20.18 5.01 -0.15
N GLY A 265 20.84 5.45 0.94
CA GLY A 265 22.29 5.57 0.98
C GLY A 265 23.04 4.24 0.90
N ARG A 266 22.40 3.13 1.32
CA ARG A 266 22.96 1.78 1.17
C ARG A 266 22.84 1.26 -0.27
N LEU A 267 21.72 1.56 -0.95
CA LEU A 267 21.53 1.23 -2.38
C LEU A 267 22.39 2.09 -3.31
N ALA A 268 22.81 3.27 -2.87
CA ALA A 268 23.76 4.10 -3.62
C ALA A 268 25.18 3.51 -3.67
N LYS A 269 25.46 2.46 -2.89
CA LYS A 269 26.71 1.72 -2.90
C LYS A 269 26.46 0.29 -3.42
N PRO A 270 27.45 -0.37 -4.05
CA PRO A 270 27.31 -1.78 -4.42
C PRO A 270 26.91 -2.63 -3.21
N LEU A 271 25.74 -3.27 -3.30
CA LEU A 271 25.18 -4.12 -2.25
C LEU A 271 24.99 -5.54 -2.81
N PRO A 272 25.89 -6.48 -2.52
CA PRO A 272 25.74 -7.86 -2.98
C PRO A 272 24.46 -8.50 -2.44
N ALA A 273 23.75 -9.24 -3.29
CA ALA A 273 22.51 -9.92 -2.92
C ALA A 273 22.71 -10.94 -1.79
N SER A 274 23.84 -11.64 -1.81
CA SER A 274 24.30 -12.54 -0.75
C SER A 274 24.36 -11.89 0.63
N THR A 275 24.71 -10.62 0.73
CA THR A 275 24.76 -9.93 2.04
C THR A 275 23.39 -9.88 2.73
N ILE A 276 22.30 -9.94 1.95
CA ILE A 276 20.93 -9.95 2.44
C ILE A 276 20.37 -11.37 2.48
N LEU A 277 20.57 -12.13 1.40
CA LEU A 277 19.99 -13.48 1.23
C LEU A 277 20.74 -14.55 2.02
N ASP A 278 22.07 -14.45 2.16
CA ASP A 278 22.92 -15.44 2.82
C ASP A 278 23.09 -15.18 4.33
N ARG A 279 22.40 -14.19 4.91
CA ARG A 279 22.18 -14.10 6.36
C ARG A 279 21.56 -15.38 6.94
N LEU A 280 20.99 -16.24 6.10
CA LEU A 280 20.45 -17.55 6.45
C LEU A 280 21.44 -18.72 6.28
N ALA A 281 22.58 -18.53 5.61
CA ALA A 281 23.46 -19.62 5.19
C ALA A 281 24.82 -19.66 5.89
N ASP A 282 25.33 -18.55 6.43
CA ASP A 282 26.66 -18.45 7.06
C ASP A 282 27.78 -19.08 6.19
N ARG A 283 27.67 -18.90 4.86
CA ARG A 283 28.64 -19.44 3.90
C ARG A 283 29.52 -18.30 3.40
N PRO A 284 30.85 -18.38 3.57
CA PRO A 284 31.74 -17.41 2.96
C PRO A 284 31.65 -17.53 1.43
N GLU A 285 31.51 -16.39 0.75
CA GLU A 285 31.71 -16.31 -0.69
C GLU A 285 33.19 -16.51 -1.01
N ASP A 286 33.59 -17.76 -1.25
CA ASP A 286 34.89 -18.09 -1.82
C ASP A 286 34.79 -18.08 -3.36
N PHE A 287 35.85 -17.60 -4.01
CA PHE A 287 36.07 -17.72 -5.45
C PHE A 287 35.81 -19.15 -5.97
N GLU A 288 36.18 -20.17 -5.20
CA GLU A 288 35.93 -21.58 -5.56
C GLU A 288 34.43 -21.88 -5.71
N GLN A 289 33.61 -21.37 -4.79
CA GLN A 289 32.15 -21.55 -4.80
C GLN A 289 31.51 -20.75 -5.95
N ALA A 290 31.98 -19.52 -6.20
CA ALA A 290 31.53 -18.70 -7.32
C ALA A 290 31.85 -19.38 -8.66
N GLU A 291 33.06 -19.91 -8.81
CA GLU A 291 33.49 -20.65 -10.00
C GLU A 291 32.67 -21.93 -10.19
N ARG A 292 32.43 -22.70 -9.12
CA ARG A 292 31.57 -23.89 -9.16
C ARG A 292 30.17 -23.54 -9.64
N GLY A 293 29.57 -22.47 -9.13
CA GLY A 293 28.26 -21.98 -9.55
C GLY A 293 28.21 -21.59 -11.03
N LEU A 294 29.24 -20.89 -11.53
CA LEU A 294 29.36 -20.52 -12.95
C LEU A 294 29.42 -21.78 -13.85
N LEU A 295 30.25 -22.75 -13.50
CA LEU A 295 30.41 -23.97 -14.28
C LEU A 295 29.13 -24.81 -14.28
N GLN A 296 28.46 -24.95 -13.14
CA GLN A 296 27.17 -25.65 -13.06
C GLN A 296 26.11 -25.01 -13.96
N ARG A 297 25.96 -23.68 -13.91
CA ARG A 297 25.00 -22.96 -14.76
C ARG A 297 25.32 -23.13 -16.25
N SER A 298 26.60 -23.06 -16.63
CA SER A 298 27.03 -23.25 -18.02
C SER A 298 26.76 -24.68 -18.51
N LEU A 299 27.09 -25.70 -17.70
CA LEU A 299 26.81 -27.10 -18.01
C LEU A 299 25.31 -27.39 -18.12
N ALA A 300 24.49 -26.81 -17.23
CA ALA A 300 23.03 -26.94 -17.29
C ALA A 300 22.46 -26.36 -18.57
N ARG A 301 22.88 -25.13 -18.97
CA ARG A 301 22.48 -24.50 -20.24
C ARG A 301 22.90 -25.33 -21.46
N ALA A 302 24.05 -25.97 -21.39
CA ALA A 302 24.57 -26.86 -22.42
C ALA A 302 23.98 -28.29 -22.35
N GLN A 303 23.03 -28.56 -21.45
CA GLN A 303 22.44 -29.89 -21.23
C GLN A 303 23.49 -30.99 -20.99
N GLY A 304 24.56 -30.66 -20.25
CA GLY A 304 25.69 -31.55 -19.98
C GLY A 304 26.73 -31.66 -21.10
N ASN A 305 26.54 -31.00 -22.24
CA ASN A 305 27.55 -30.98 -23.31
C ASN A 305 28.73 -30.09 -22.92
N VAL A 306 29.80 -30.73 -22.47
CA VAL A 306 31.04 -30.07 -22.02
C VAL A 306 31.69 -29.21 -23.12
N SER A 307 31.64 -29.63 -24.39
CA SER A 307 32.24 -28.85 -25.48
C SER A 307 31.45 -27.57 -25.75
N ALA A 308 30.12 -27.64 -25.70
CA ALA A 308 29.25 -26.47 -25.85
C ALA A 308 29.39 -25.51 -24.65
N ALA A 309 29.46 -26.03 -23.43
CA ALA A 309 29.70 -25.24 -22.21
C ALA A 309 31.05 -24.51 -22.25
N ALA A 310 32.12 -25.18 -22.71
CA ALA A 310 33.44 -24.57 -22.84
C ALA A 310 33.45 -23.43 -23.85
N LYS A 311 32.79 -23.64 -25.01
CA LYS A 311 32.62 -22.60 -26.04
C LYS A 311 31.86 -21.38 -25.50
N ALA A 312 30.79 -21.60 -24.75
CA ALA A 312 29.99 -20.53 -24.16
C ALA A 312 30.74 -19.72 -23.08
N LEU A 313 31.71 -20.34 -22.40
CA LEU A 313 32.56 -19.68 -21.40
C LEU A 313 33.85 -19.10 -21.99
N HIS A 314 34.06 -19.20 -23.31
CA HIS A 314 35.28 -18.77 -23.98
C HIS A 314 36.58 -19.40 -23.42
N ILE A 315 36.51 -20.66 -22.98
CA ILE A 315 37.68 -21.42 -22.52
C ILE A 315 37.85 -22.71 -23.33
N SER A 316 39.06 -23.26 -23.32
CA SER A 316 39.30 -24.55 -23.95
C SER A 316 38.55 -25.67 -23.21
N ARG A 317 38.13 -26.71 -23.95
CA ARG A 317 37.53 -27.92 -23.40
C ARG A 317 38.42 -28.55 -22.31
N ALA A 318 39.74 -28.57 -22.52
CA ALA A 318 40.70 -29.09 -21.56
C ALA A 318 40.72 -28.29 -20.25
N THR A 319 40.61 -26.96 -20.33
CA THR A 319 40.50 -26.10 -19.14
C THR A 319 39.20 -26.34 -18.39
N LEU A 320 38.08 -26.51 -19.09
CA LEU A 320 36.80 -26.81 -18.45
C LEU A 320 36.85 -28.16 -17.70
N HIS A 321 37.38 -29.22 -18.31
CA HIS A 321 37.56 -30.52 -17.65
C HIS A 321 38.42 -30.44 -16.39
N ARG A 322 39.55 -29.71 -16.45
CA ARG A 322 40.42 -29.50 -15.28
C ARG A 322 39.67 -28.81 -14.13
N LYS A 323 38.92 -27.75 -14.44
CA LYS A 323 38.15 -27.02 -13.42
C LYS A 323 37.00 -27.88 -12.86
N MET A 324 36.30 -28.64 -13.70
CA MET A 324 35.25 -29.57 -13.26
C MET A 324 35.79 -30.64 -12.30
N ASN A 325 36.94 -31.24 -12.62
CA ASN A 325 37.55 -32.25 -11.76
C ASN A 325 37.99 -31.67 -10.41
N ARG A 326 38.63 -30.49 -10.42
CA ARG A 326 39.03 -29.78 -9.19
C ARG A 326 37.84 -29.48 -8.28
N LEU A 327 36.73 -29.05 -8.88
CA LEU A 327 35.54 -28.61 -8.16
C LEU A 327 34.55 -29.75 -7.87
N GLY A 328 34.85 -31.01 -8.21
CA GLY A 328 33.94 -32.14 -8.00
C GLY A 328 32.62 -32.01 -8.78
N LEU A 329 32.69 -31.59 -10.05
CA LEU A 329 31.54 -31.47 -10.95
C LEU A 329 31.56 -32.58 -12.00
N HIS A 330 30.47 -33.34 -12.10
CA HIS A 330 30.29 -34.37 -13.12
C HIS A 330 29.15 -33.96 -14.07
N PRO A 331 29.34 -34.05 -15.40
CA PRO A 331 28.24 -33.82 -16.33
C PRO A 331 27.19 -34.90 -16.08
N ASN A 332 25.92 -34.51 -15.90
CA ASN A 332 24.82 -35.45 -15.65
C ASN A 332 24.92 -36.66 -16.58
N ARG A 333 25.08 -37.86 -16.01
CA ARG A 333 24.86 -39.10 -16.74
C ARG A 333 23.38 -39.09 -17.14
N ARG A 334 23.10 -39.08 -18.44
CA ARG A 334 21.76 -39.38 -18.96
C ARG A 334 21.33 -40.72 -18.36
N THR A 335 20.28 -40.72 -17.54
CA THR A 335 19.38 -41.87 -17.36
C THR A 335 18.32 -41.78 -18.44
#